data_AF-A0A428NAT9-F1
#
_entry.id   AF-A0A428NAT9-F1
#
_cell.length_a   1.000
_cell.length_b   1.000
_cell.length_c   1.000
_cell.angle_alpha   90.00
_cell.angle_beta   90.00
_cell.angle_gamma   90.00
#
_symmetry.space_group_name_H-M   'P 1'
#
loop_
_entity.id
_entity.type
_entity.pdbx_description
1 polymer ?
#
loop_
_entity_poly.entity_id
_entity_poly.type
_entity_poly.pdbx_seq_one_letter_code
_entity_poly.pdbx_strand_id
1 'polypeptide(L)'
;PTAKQPDRDNPSVPKWLSKIHNKLIEEYKSQLRQLSDKHRSMDDDMKNRGGEINGIPGEEHSRATTENLEKQEWDDMQLDLENKLAEAQTLNDSMRQQLQQIQEDHDVEMERLRNEVALARTKAQEAPRVAAQNAAAQQISRGDIGPVELDFFLEQVNGRLGHSLLEQQQEQRQAMKEIRAEIKEFLRETRALSQQSRLVYERQAEELGQTTKRLEQEVHEWRIRYDCAQEQLRSTCASSVELGPEHKGIKLDRGKGLVDAHELVKNIHVSEFQTAIDKLLYKARTHDSGSVIDAVKSVVASVRRITHDAKVSRRDGEDSALQAKLRGEVSPATNSLIRASMNCAAGAGLYPLSLLNAAASRLTGAIVDLLLLVEVQTTPAEDLEGKDGTAKLQRPLLTAGGKDNDQRELVH
;
A
#
# COMPACT_ATOMS: atom_id res chain seq x y z
N PRO A 1 -114.30 -4.40 35.50
CA PRO A 1 -114.12 -2.96 35.81
C PRO A 1 -113.14 -2.33 34.83
N THR A 2 -113.73 -1.78 33.78
CA THR A 2 -113.13 -0.91 32.77
C THR A 2 -112.61 0.37 33.42
N ALA A 3 -111.32 0.65 33.27
CA ALA A 3 -110.76 1.97 33.55
C ALA A 3 -109.74 2.33 32.46
N LYS A 4 -110.21 3.25 31.61
CA LYS A 4 -109.56 3.93 30.49
C LYS A 4 -108.12 4.36 30.80
N GLN A 5 -107.16 3.94 29.99
CA GLN A 5 -105.93 4.72 29.78
C GLN A 5 -106.27 5.89 28.85
N PRO A 6 -105.93 7.14 29.20
CA PRO A 6 -106.05 8.24 28.28
C PRO A 6 -104.89 8.20 27.29
N ASP A 7 -105.21 8.43 26.03
CA ASP A 7 -104.28 8.92 25.03
C ASP A 7 -103.43 10.04 25.65
N ARG A 8 -102.12 9.80 25.74
CA ARG A 8 -101.13 10.87 25.78
C ARG A 8 -100.30 10.71 24.54
N ASP A 9 -100.72 11.46 23.53
CA ASP A 9 -99.89 11.91 22.42
C ASP A 9 -98.50 12.25 22.95
N ASN A 10 -97.54 11.39 22.65
CA ASN A 10 -96.14 11.68 22.84
C ASN A 10 -95.83 12.79 21.83
N PRO A 11 -95.49 14.03 22.25
CA PRO A 11 -95.18 15.08 21.30
C PRO A 11 -93.99 14.60 20.49
N SER A 12 -94.25 14.29 19.21
CA SER A 12 -93.24 13.83 18.27
C SER A 12 -92.11 14.84 18.32
N VAL A 13 -91.00 14.46 18.97
CA VAL A 13 -89.80 15.29 19.02
C VAL A 13 -89.51 15.63 17.57
N PRO A 14 -89.50 16.92 17.20
CA PRO A 14 -89.38 17.31 15.82
C PRO A 14 -88.18 16.59 15.22
N LYS A 15 -88.36 15.84 14.12
CA LYS A 15 -87.32 15.00 13.50
C LYS A 15 -86.00 15.76 13.27
N TRP A 16 -86.05 17.08 13.14
CA TRP A 16 -84.89 17.95 13.02
C TRP A 16 -84.06 18.06 14.31
N LEU A 17 -84.66 18.09 15.51
CA LEU A 17 -83.96 18.13 16.79
C LEU A 17 -83.23 16.82 17.09
N SER A 18 -83.87 15.67 16.83
CA SER A 18 -83.20 14.36 16.93
C SER A 18 -82.03 14.24 15.94
N LYS A 19 -82.17 14.81 14.74
CA LYS A 19 -81.10 14.86 13.73
C LYS A 19 -79.93 15.73 14.16
N ILE A 20 -80.16 16.84 14.85
CA ILE A 20 -79.11 17.70 15.42
C ILE A 20 -78.40 17.00 16.57
N HIS A 21 -79.14 16.40 17.50
CA HIS A 21 -78.55 15.68 18.63
C HIS A 21 -77.71 14.49 18.17
N ASN A 22 -78.18 13.72 17.17
CA ASN A 22 -77.41 12.64 16.57
C ASN A 22 -76.13 13.14 15.88
N LYS A 23 -76.17 14.28 15.19
CA LYS A 23 -74.96 14.88 14.59
C LYS A 23 -73.94 15.27 15.66
N LEU A 24 -74.38 15.91 16.74
CA LEU A 24 -73.51 16.30 17.84
C LEU A 24 -72.90 15.08 18.55
N ILE A 25 -73.69 14.02 18.74
CA ILE A 25 -73.21 12.74 19.27
C ILE A 25 -72.17 12.11 18.34
N GLU A 26 -72.40 12.11 17.03
CA GLU A 26 -71.42 11.59 16.06
C GLU A 26 -70.14 12.43 16.02
N GLU A 27 -70.24 13.74 16.20
CA GLU A 27 -69.08 14.63 16.28
C GLU A 27 -68.27 14.38 17.56
N TYR A 28 -68.94 14.22 18.72
CA TYR A 28 -68.26 13.81 19.96
C TYR A 28 -67.66 12.41 19.87
N LYS A 29 -68.33 11.45 19.22
CA LYS A 29 -67.77 10.12 18.97
C LYS A 29 -66.56 10.19 18.04
N SER A 30 -66.60 11.06 17.02
CA SER A 30 -65.48 11.28 16.11
C SER A 30 -64.28 11.89 16.84
N GLN A 31 -64.52 12.88 17.71
CA GLN A 31 -63.49 13.45 18.57
C GLN A 31 -62.91 12.42 19.55
N LEU A 32 -63.74 11.59 20.19
CA LEU A 32 -63.29 10.51 21.07
C LEU A 32 -62.45 9.47 20.32
N ARG A 33 -62.84 9.09 19.09
CA ARG A 33 -62.04 8.21 18.24
C ARG A 33 -60.70 8.85 17.90
N GLN A 34 -60.69 10.11 17.48
CA GLN A 34 -59.46 10.82 17.15
C GLN A 34 -58.50 10.93 18.35
N LEU A 35 -59.03 11.20 19.54
CA LEU A 35 -58.25 11.21 20.79
C LEU A 35 -57.72 9.82 21.14
N SER A 36 -58.54 8.78 21.00
CA SER A 36 -58.13 7.39 21.26
C SER A 36 -57.07 6.92 20.28
N ASP A 37 -57.20 7.26 19.00
CA ASP A 37 -56.22 6.93 17.96
C ASP A 37 -54.90 7.69 18.20
N LYS A 38 -54.96 8.96 18.62
CA LYS A 38 -53.78 9.72 19.00
C LYS A 38 -53.08 9.15 20.24
N HIS A 39 -53.85 8.73 21.25
CA HIS A 39 -53.29 8.07 22.43
C HIS A 39 -52.60 6.76 22.06
N ARG A 40 -53.24 5.96 21.20
CA ARG A 40 -52.64 4.71 20.71
C ARG A 40 -51.36 4.97 19.91
N SER A 41 -51.35 5.97 19.04
CA SER A 41 -50.15 6.39 18.31
C SER A 41 -49.04 6.83 19.26
N MET A 42 -49.38 7.62 20.30
CA MET A 42 -48.41 8.02 21.32
C MET A 42 -47.89 6.83 22.13
N ASP A 43 -48.75 5.87 22.50
CA ASP A 43 -48.32 4.66 23.21
C ASP A 43 -47.41 3.79 22.34
N ASP A 44 -47.72 3.66 21.05
CA ASP A 44 -46.88 2.94 20.09
C ASP A 44 -45.53 3.64 19.91
N ASP A 45 -45.49 4.97 19.79
CA ASP A 45 -44.27 5.77 19.72
C ASP A 45 -43.43 5.66 21.01
N MET A 46 -44.09 5.71 22.18
CA MET A 46 -43.43 5.55 23.48
C MET A 46 -42.87 4.15 23.66
N LYS A 47 -43.59 3.12 23.19
CA LYS A 47 -43.11 1.74 23.22
C LYS A 47 -41.95 1.52 22.27
N ASN A 48 -41.99 2.11 21.07
CA ASN A 48 -40.89 2.05 20.12
C ASN A 48 -39.64 2.76 20.67
N ARG A 49 -39.79 3.99 21.18
CA ARG A 49 -38.71 4.72 21.86
C ARG A 49 -38.17 3.99 23.08
N GLY A 50 -39.04 3.35 23.87
CA GLY A 50 -38.62 2.51 25.00
C GLY A 50 -37.85 1.27 24.57
N GLY A 51 -38.19 0.68 23.43
CA GLY A 51 -37.43 -0.41 22.81
C GLY A 51 -36.06 0.03 22.31
N GLU A 52 -35.99 1.18 21.64
CA GLU A 52 -34.72 1.78 21.18
C GLU A 52 -33.80 2.13 22.37
N ILE A 53 -34.33 2.77 23.41
CA ILE A 53 -33.57 3.12 24.63
C ILE A 53 -33.07 1.88 25.37
N ASN A 54 -33.83 0.78 25.37
CA ASN A 54 -33.37 -0.46 25.99
C ASN A 54 -32.38 -1.25 25.12
N GLY A 55 -32.35 -1.03 23.80
CA GLY A 55 -31.40 -1.67 22.88
C GLY A 55 -30.02 -1.03 22.90
N ILE A 56 -29.94 0.30 22.99
CA ILE A 56 -28.68 1.07 22.95
C ILE A 56 -27.65 0.59 24.00
N PRO A 57 -28.00 0.35 25.28
CA PRO A 57 -27.03 -0.09 26.29
C PRO A 57 -26.44 -1.47 25.99
N GLY A 58 -27.23 -2.39 25.41
CA GLY A 58 -26.75 -3.73 25.08
C GLY A 58 -25.76 -3.72 23.91
N GLU A 59 -26.01 -2.86 22.93
CA GLU A 59 -25.16 -2.68 21.75
C GLU A 59 -23.87 -1.92 22.11
N GLU A 60 -23.98 -0.87 22.92
CA GLU A 60 -22.82 -0.16 23.49
C GLU A 60 -21.98 -1.05 24.40
N HIS A 61 -22.60 -1.90 25.24
CA HIS A 61 -21.86 -2.82 26.08
C HIS A 61 -21.16 -3.90 25.26
N SER A 62 -21.82 -4.47 24.26
CA SER A 62 -21.22 -5.45 23.35
C SER A 62 -20.02 -4.83 22.62
N ARG A 63 -20.17 -3.61 22.11
CA ARG A 63 -19.08 -2.87 21.46
C ARG A 63 -17.94 -2.53 22.43
N ALA A 64 -18.25 -2.11 23.64
CA ALA A 64 -17.23 -1.82 24.67
C ALA A 64 -16.47 -3.07 25.11
N THR A 65 -17.11 -4.25 25.10
CA THR A 65 -16.42 -5.52 25.38
C THR A 65 -15.49 -5.93 24.25
N THR A 66 -15.88 -5.75 22.98
CA THR A 66 -14.99 -6.04 21.84
C THR A 66 -13.82 -5.07 21.80
N GLU A 67 -14.06 -3.77 22.02
CA GLU A 67 -12.99 -2.76 22.07
C GLU A 67 -12.02 -3.01 23.24
N ASN A 68 -12.49 -3.48 24.40
CA ASN A 68 -11.61 -3.88 25.50
C ASN A 68 -10.77 -5.12 25.20
N LEU A 69 -11.36 -6.13 24.54
CA LEU A 69 -10.63 -7.33 24.15
C LEU A 69 -9.55 -7.01 23.12
N GLU A 70 -9.89 -6.23 22.09
CA GLU A 70 -8.91 -5.76 21.10
C GLU A 70 -7.79 -4.95 21.77
N LYS A 71 -8.13 -4.06 22.71
CA LYS A 71 -7.14 -3.28 23.46
C LYS A 71 -6.22 -4.18 24.29
N GLN A 72 -6.78 -5.20 24.94
CA GLN A 72 -5.99 -6.16 25.69
C GLN A 72 -5.04 -6.96 24.77
N GLU A 73 -5.51 -7.39 23.60
CA GLU A 73 -4.67 -8.06 22.60
C GLU A 73 -3.54 -7.14 22.09
N TRP A 74 -3.83 -5.85 21.92
CA TRP A 74 -2.83 -4.84 21.59
C TRP A 74 -1.79 -4.65 22.69
N ASP A 75 -2.22 -4.56 23.95
CA ASP A 75 -1.34 -4.42 25.10
C ASP A 75 -0.45 -5.68 25.26
N ASP A 76 -1.02 -6.87 25.07
CA ASP A 76 -0.30 -8.15 25.09
C ASP A 76 0.74 -8.24 23.95
N MET A 77 0.39 -7.81 22.74
CA MET A 77 1.32 -7.77 21.61
C MET A 77 2.42 -6.73 21.81
N GLN A 78 2.09 -5.58 22.39
CA GLN A 78 3.09 -4.57 22.74
C GLN A 78 4.09 -5.14 23.77
N LEU A 79 3.61 -5.84 24.79
CA LEU A 79 4.47 -6.45 25.81
C LEU A 79 5.35 -7.57 25.23
N ASP A 80 4.84 -8.39 24.31
CA ASP A 80 5.65 -9.39 23.58
C ASP A 80 6.75 -8.73 22.73
N LEU A 81 6.43 -7.63 22.04
CA LEU A 81 7.41 -6.88 21.25
C LEU A 81 8.47 -6.21 22.13
N GLU A 82 8.07 -5.65 23.28
CA GLU A 82 8.99 -5.08 24.27
C GLU A 82 9.92 -6.14 24.85
N ASN A 83 9.39 -7.33 25.18
CA ASN A 83 10.20 -8.46 25.64
C ASN A 83 11.19 -8.93 24.57
N LYS A 84 10.74 -9.11 23.32
CA LYS A 84 11.63 -9.48 22.20
C LYS A 84 12.71 -8.44 21.94
N LEU A 85 12.38 -7.16 22.10
CA LEU A 85 13.35 -6.07 21.98
C LEU A 85 14.40 -6.16 23.10
N ALA A 86 13.98 -6.40 24.34
CA ALA A 86 14.89 -6.57 25.48
C ALA A 86 15.77 -7.81 25.32
N GLU A 87 15.22 -8.94 24.87
CA GLU A 87 15.99 -10.16 24.56
C GLU A 87 17.01 -9.90 23.44
N ALA A 88 16.61 -9.23 22.36
CA ALA A 88 17.52 -8.89 21.28
C ALA A 88 18.64 -7.94 21.74
N GLN A 89 18.32 -6.98 22.61
CA GLN A 89 19.31 -6.07 23.21
C GLN A 89 20.30 -6.82 24.10
N THR A 90 19.82 -7.66 25.01
CA THR A 90 20.68 -8.46 25.91
C THR A 90 21.57 -9.44 25.14
N LEU A 91 21.06 -10.07 24.09
CA LEU A 91 21.86 -10.92 23.21
C LEU A 91 22.92 -10.11 22.44
N ASN A 92 22.57 -8.92 21.94
CA ASN A 92 23.52 -8.04 21.26
C ASN A 92 24.66 -7.62 22.20
N ASP A 93 24.33 -7.21 23.43
CA ASP A 93 25.31 -6.86 24.46
C ASP A 93 26.20 -8.06 24.81
N SER A 94 25.63 -9.26 24.92
CA SER A 94 26.39 -10.49 25.14
C SER A 94 27.34 -10.81 23.98
N MET A 95 26.87 -10.70 22.73
CA MET A 95 27.71 -10.90 21.54
C MET A 95 28.82 -9.85 21.45
N ARG A 96 28.54 -8.59 21.79
CA ARG A 96 29.54 -7.52 21.85
C ARG A 96 30.61 -7.81 22.91
N GLN A 97 30.20 -8.28 24.08
CA GLN A 97 31.12 -8.69 25.14
C GLN A 97 31.99 -9.87 24.69
N GLN A 98 31.42 -10.88 24.02
CA GLN A 98 32.19 -12.01 23.48
C GLN A 98 33.18 -11.57 22.40
N LEU A 99 32.79 -10.67 21.49
CA LEU A 99 33.69 -10.11 20.49
C LEU A 99 34.83 -9.33 21.14
N GLN A 100 34.53 -8.52 22.16
CA GLN A 100 35.54 -7.78 22.91
C GLN A 100 36.49 -8.73 23.63
N GLN A 101 35.97 -9.78 24.28
CA GLN A 101 36.78 -10.79 24.94
C GLN A 101 37.71 -11.52 23.95
N ILE A 102 37.20 -11.94 22.78
CA ILE A 102 38.02 -12.58 21.75
C ILE A 102 39.09 -11.63 21.23
N GLN A 103 38.78 -10.34 21.07
CA GLN A 103 39.76 -9.34 20.67
C GLN A 103 40.86 -9.16 21.73
N GLU A 104 40.49 -9.05 23.00
CA GLU A 104 41.43 -8.93 24.12
C GLU A 104 42.30 -10.19 24.25
N ASP A 105 41.72 -11.38 24.17
CA ASP A 105 42.45 -12.66 24.20
C ASP A 105 43.41 -12.77 23.01
N HIS A 106 42.97 -12.34 21.81
CA HIS A 106 43.81 -12.32 20.62
C HIS A 106 44.97 -11.34 20.77
N ASP A 107 44.74 -10.14 21.29
CA ASP A 107 45.77 -9.14 21.52
C ASP A 107 46.80 -9.62 22.56
N VAL A 108 46.35 -10.25 23.64
CA VAL A 108 47.22 -10.87 24.65
C VAL A 108 48.08 -11.97 24.04
N GLU A 109 47.49 -12.87 23.24
CA GLU A 109 48.23 -13.95 22.59
C GLU A 109 49.21 -13.42 21.54
N MET A 110 48.82 -12.40 20.78
CA MET A 110 49.70 -11.72 19.83
C MET A 110 50.89 -11.06 20.52
N GLU A 111 50.68 -10.39 21.65
CA GLU A 111 51.77 -9.83 22.45
C GLU A 111 52.65 -10.91 23.07
N ARG A 112 52.07 -12.02 23.55
CA ARG A 112 52.82 -13.18 24.03
C ARG A 112 53.72 -13.76 22.95
N LEU A 113 53.19 -14.03 21.76
CA LEU A 113 53.95 -14.55 20.62
C LEU A 113 55.03 -13.56 20.16
N ARG A 114 54.73 -12.26 20.13
CA ARG A 114 55.72 -11.21 19.83
C ARG A 114 56.87 -11.23 20.84
N ASN A 115 56.56 -11.34 22.13
CA ASN A 115 57.57 -11.42 23.19
C ASN A 115 58.39 -12.71 23.08
N GLU A 116 57.76 -13.85 22.78
CA GLU A 116 58.46 -15.12 22.58
C GLU A 116 59.40 -15.07 21.38
N VAL A 117 58.95 -14.50 20.26
CA VAL A 117 59.80 -14.27 19.08
C VAL A 117 60.95 -13.31 19.40
N ALA A 118 60.69 -12.25 20.16
CA ALA A 118 61.74 -11.31 20.58
C ALA A 118 62.79 -12.01 21.47
N LEU A 119 62.36 -12.82 22.44
CA LEU A 119 63.23 -13.61 23.31
C LEU A 119 64.00 -14.69 22.54
N ALA A 120 63.37 -15.35 21.57
CA ALA A 120 64.05 -16.32 20.71
C ALA A 120 65.11 -15.64 19.84
N ARG A 121 64.83 -14.43 19.32
CA ARG A 121 65.80 -13.62 18.57
C ARG A 121 66.98 -13.18 19.44
N THR A 122 66.75 -12.71 20.66
CA THR A 122 67.84 -12.31 21.56
C THR A 122 68.70 -13.52 21.93
N LYS A 123 68.09 -14.66 22.30
CA LYS A 123 68.82 -15.91 22.57
C LYS A 123 69.62 -16.39 21.36
N ALA A 124 69.05 -16.34 20.16
CA ALA A 124 69.75 -16.71 18.93
C ALA A 124 70.92 -15.77 18.60
N GLN A 125 70.83 -14.48 18.97
CA GLN A 125 71.90 -13.51 18.80
C GLN A 125 72.97 -13.58 19.90
N GLU A 126 72.58 -13.93 21.13
CA GLU A 126 73.48 -14.07 22.28
C GLU A 126 74.24 -15.40 22.29
N ALA A 127 73.62 -16.51 21.86
CA ALA A 127 74.26 -17.82 21.79
C ALA A 127 75.61 -17.82 21.02
N PRO A 128 75.74 -17.25 19.81
CA PRO A 128 77.03 -17.18 19.12
C PRO A 128 78.00 -16.20 19.79
N ARG A 129 77.51 -15.12 20.43
CA ARG A 129 78.37 -14.15 21.12
C ARG A 129 78.96 -14.74 22.39
N VAL A 130 78.16 -15.43 23.21
CA VAL A 130 78.60 -16.09 24.44
C VAL A 130 79.46 -17.32 24.13
N ALA A 131 79.13 -18.08 23.08
CA ALA A 131 80.00 -19.18 22.62
C ALA A 131 81.36 -18.67 22.12
N ALA A 132 81.40 -17.58 21.35
CA ALA A 132 82.64 -16.95 20.91
C ALA A 132 83.45 -16.39 22.09
N GLN A 133 82.80 -15.76 23.07
CA GLN A 133 83.45 -15.18 24.25
C GLN A 133 84.00 -16.25 25.20
N ASN A 134 83.26 -17.35 25.39
CA ASN A 134 83.72 -18.51 26.19
C ASN A 134 84.83 -19.30 25.47
N ALA A 135 84.78 -19.43 24.15
CA ALA A 135 85.85 -20.03 23.35
C ALA A 135 87.13 -19.18 23.42
N ALA A 136 87.01 -17.85 23.33
CA ALA A 136 88.13 -16.93 23.51
C ALA A 136 88.72 -17.01 24.93
N ALA A 137 87.88 -17.07 25.97
CA ALA A 137 88.34 -17.21 27.36
C ALA A 137 89.03 -18.57 27.64
N GLN A 138 88.54 -19.67 27.06
CA GLN A 138 89.17 -20.99 27.18
C GLN A 138 90.51 -21.09 26.44
N GLN A 139 90.67 -20.39 25.32
CA GLN A 139 91.94 -20.35 24.58
C GLN A 139 93.02 -19.51 25.28
N ILE A 140 92.65 -18.40 25.93
CA ILE A 140 93.59 -17.59 26.75
C ILE A 140 94.12 -18.39 27.96
N SER A 141 93.34 -19.35 28.47
CA SER A 141 93.73 -20.18 29.62
C SER A 141 94.58 -21.42 29.25
N ARG A 142 94.69 -21.77 27.96
CA ARG A 142 95.42 -22.97 27.50
C ARG A 142 96.84 -22.74 27.01
N GLY A 143 97.28 -21.48 26.86
CA GLY A 143 98.70 -21.13 26.77
C GLY A 143 99.55 -21.83 25.68
N ASP A 144 98.95 -22.46 24.67
CA ASP A 144 99.71 -23.15 23.61
C ASP A 144 98.82 -23.43 22.39
N ILE A 145 98.59 -22.43 21.53
CA ILE A 145 98.10 -22.64 20.17
C ILE A 145 98.82 -21.62 19.28
N GLY A 146 99.63 -22.10 18.34
CA GLY A 146 100.28 -21.23 17.35
C GLY A 146 99.25 -20.54 16.45
N PRO A 147 99.56 -19.35 15.90
CA PRO A 147 98.61 -18.55 15.11
C PRO A 147 97.97 -19.27 13.92
N VAL A 148 98.59 -20.35 13.43
CA VAL A 148 98.12 -21.15 12.28
C VAL A 148 97.00 -22.15 12.65
N GLU A 149 97.03 -22.75 13.84
CA GLU A 149 95.98 -23.71 14.26
C GLU A 149 94.70 -22.99 14.72
N LEU A 150 94.85 -21.79 15.28
CA LEU A 150 93.72 -20.94 15.65
C LEU A 150 92.93 -20.50 14.41
N ASP A 151 93.62 -20.15 13.34
CA ASP A 151 93.01 -19.72 12.07
C ASP A 151 92.21 -20.86 11.42
N PHE A 152 92.78 -22.07 11.38
CA PHE A 152 92.09 -23.25 10.87
C PHE A 152 90.82 -23.61 11.67
N PHE A 153 90.86 -23.49 13.00
CA PHE A 153 89.68 -23.73 13.84
C PHE A 153 88.60 -22.67 13.65
N LEU A 154 88.98 -21.39 13.55
CA LEU A 154 88.04 -20.30 13.27
C LEU A 154 87.39 -20.45 11.90
N GLU A 155 88.15 -20.85 10.88
CA GLU A 155 87.64 -21.11 9.54
C GLU A 155 86.67 -22.30 9.52
N GLN A 156 86.98 -23.38 10.26
CA GLN A 156 86.08 -24.52 10.41
C GLN A 156 84.77 -24.14 11.14
N VAL A 157 84.86 -23.38 12.23
CA VAL A 157 83.69 -22.92 12.98
C VAL A 157 82.84 -21.95 12.16
N ASN A 158 83.47 -21.00 11.46
CA ASN A 158 82.78 -20.10 10.53
C ASN A 158 82.11 -20.85 9.37
N GLY A 159 82.77 -21.87 8.82
CA GLY A 159 82.19 -22.73 7.79
C GLY A 159 80.94 -23.45 8.30
N ARG A 160 81.00 -24.04 9.50
CA ARG A 160 79.85 -24.70 10.12
C ARG A 160 78.71 -23.72 10.43
N LEU A 161 79.03 -22.52 10.94
CA LEU A 161 78.03 -21.48 11.22
C LEU A 161 77.36 -20.99 9.92
N GLY A 162 78.15 -20.81 8.86
CA GLY A 162 77.66 -20.44 7.53
C GLY A 162 76.75 -21.49 6.92
N HIS A 163 77.10 -22.78 7.05
CA HIS A 163 76.24 -23.88 6.62
C HIS A 163 74.91 -23.92 7.39
N SER A 164 74.94 -23.78 8.72
CA SER A 164 73.71 -23.76 9.54
C SER A 164 72.82 -22.56 9.22
N LEU A 165 73.39 -21.38 8.98
CA LEU A 165 72.62 -20.19 8.59
C LEU A 165 71.98 -20.35 7.21
N LEU A 166 72.69 -20.97 6.26
CA LEU A 166 72.16 -21.27 4.92
C LEU A 166 71.03 -22.30 4.98
N GLU A 167 71.20 -23.36 5.80
CA GLU A 167 70.17 -24.38 6.04
C GLU A 167 68.91 -23.76 6.64
N GLN A 168 69.05 -22.94 7.70
CA GLN A 168 67.92 -22.24 8.31
C GLN A 168 67.23 -21.28 7.32
N GLN A 169 67.99 -20.57 6.49
CA GLN A 169 67.43 -19.72 5.45
C GLN A 169 66.66 -20.53 4.40
N GLN A 170 67.14 -21.74 4.06
CA GLN A 170 66.48 -22.64 3.14
C GLN A 170 65.18 -23.20 3.72
N GLU A 171 65.18 -23.61 4.99
CA GLU A 171 63.99 -24.05 5.72
C GLU A 171 62.93 -22.95 5.77
N GLN A 172 63.32 -21.71 6.12
CA GLN A 172 62.38 -20.58 6.14
C GLN A 172 61.80 -20.29 4.75
N ARG A 173 62.61 -20.39 3.69
CA ARG A 173 62.12 -20.24 2.31
C ARG A 173 61.15 -21.34 1.94
N GLN A 174 61.35 -22.55 2.43
CA GLN A 174 60.48 -23.69 2.16
C GLN A 174 59.14 -23.55 2.91
N ALA A 175 59.17 -23.23 4.20
CA ALA A 175 57.96 -22.96 4.99
C ALA A 175 57.14 -21.79 4.40
N MET A 176 57.80 -20.72 3.95
CA MET A 176 57.13 -19.60 3.27
C MET A 176 56.48 -20.02 1.94
N LYS A 177 57.10 -20.95 1.20
CA LYS A 177 56.50 -21.49 -0.04
C LYS A 177 55.28 -22.35 0.25
N GLU A 178 55.33 -23.16 1.30
CA GLU A 178 54.21 -24.00 1.75
C GLU A 178 53.03 -23.15 2.19
N ILE A 179 53.24 -22.16 3.07
CA ILE A 179 52.20 -21.20 3.47
C ILE A 179 51.60 -20.48 2.25
N ARG A 180 52.44 -20.05 1.30
CA ARG A 180 51.95 -19.41 0.07
C ARG A 180 51.14 -20.37 -0.81
N ALA A 181 51.46 -21.65 -0.82
CA ALA A 181 50.68 -22.65 -1.55
C ALA A 181 49.33 -22.89 -0.85
N GLU A 182 49.34 -22.99 0.47
CA GLU A 182 48.15 -23.19 1.31
C GLU A 182 47.19 -22.00 1.20
N ILE A 183 47.68 -20.76 1.32
CA ILE A 183 46.87 -19.54 1.12
C ILE A 183 46.26 -19.53 -0.28
N LYS A 184 47.01 -19.95 -1.30
CA LYS A 184 46.46 -20.03 -2.67
C LYS A 184 45.35 -21.07 -2.76
N GLU A 185 45.45 -22.19 -2.07
CA GLU A 185 44.39 -23.19 -2.01
C GLU A 185 43.15 -22.66 -1.28
N PHE A 186 43.34 -22.09 -0.08
CA PHE A 186 42.25 -21.46 0.68
C PHE A 186 41.55 -20.36 -0.12
N LEU A 187 42.28 -19.56 -0.91
CA LEU A 187 41.68 -18.55 -1.78
C LEU A 187 40.87 -19.17 -2.92
N ARG A 188 41.29 -20.31 -3.47
CA ARG A 188 40.50 -21.05 -4.47
C ARG A 188 39.24 -21.63 -3.85
N GLU A 189 39.35 -22.26 -2.69
CA GLU A 189 38.21 -22.81 -1.94
C GLU A 189 37.23 -21.70 -1.54
N THR A 190 37.72 -20.58 -1.02
CA THR A 190 36.89 -19.43 -0.66
C THR A 190 36.17 -18.86 -1.89
N ARG A 191 36.85 -18.77 -3.03
CA ARG A 191 36.21 -18.34 -4.29
C ARG A 191 35.18 -19.37 -4.77
N ALA A 192 35.45 -20.67 -4.66
CA ALA A 192 34.52 -21.72 -5.03
C ALA A 192 33.27 -21.72 -4.12
N LEU A 193 33.46 -21.61 -2.80
CA LEU A 193 32.39 -21.47 -1.82
C LEU A 193 31.57 -20.19 -2.05
N SER A 194 32.22 -19.08 -2.40
CA SER A 194 31.55 -17.83 -2.75
C SER A 194 30.71 -17.96 -4.02
N GLN A 195 31.22 -18.65 -5.04
CA GLN A 195 30.46 -18.93 -6.27
C GLN A 195 29.28 -19.85 -6.00
N GLN A 196 29.46 -20.93 -5.22
CA GLN A 196 28.38 -21.83 -4.85
C GLN A 196 27.30 -21.11 -4.02
N SER A 197 27.72 -20.30 -3.04
CA SER A 197 26.83 -19.47 -2.25
C SER A 197 26.03 -18.49 -3.12
N ARG A 198 26.68 -17.82 -4.09
CA ARG A 198 26.01 -16.95 -5.05
C ARG A 198 24.92 -17.67 -5.85
N LEU A 199 25.19 -18.89 -6.32
CA LEU A 199 24.21 -19.69 -7.07
C LEU A 199 23.01 -20.10 -6.20
N VAL A 200 23.23 -20.42 -4.91
CA VAL A 200 22.15 -20.71 -3.97
C VAL A 200 21.27 -19.49 -3.74
N TYR A 201 21.88 -18.31 -3.53
CA TYR A 201 21.13 -17.06 -3.39
C TYR A 201 20.35 -16.70 -4.66
N GLU A 202 20.93 -16.92 -5.84
CA GLU A 202 20.27 -16.65 -7.11
C GLU A 202 19.04 -17.55 -7.30
N ARG A 203 19.14 -18.85 -6.96
CA ARG A 203 17.98 -19.77 -6.96
C ARG A 203 16.92 -19.34 -5.95
N GLN A 204 17.32 -19.01 -4.73
CA GLN A 204 16.37 -18.55 -3.70
C GLN A 204 15.67 -17.25 -4.12
N ALA A 205 16.40 -16.31 -4.73
CA ALA A 205 15.83 -15.08 -5.26
C ALA A 205 14.84 -15.35 -6.41
N GLU A 206 15.13 -16.32 -7.28
CA GLU A 206 14.21 -16.74 -8.33
C GLU A 206 12.95 -17.40 -7.76
N GLU A 207 13.09 -18.28 -6.78
CA GLU A 207 11.97 -18.92 -6.07
C GLU A 207 11.06 -17.88 -5.39
N LEU A 208 11.65 -16.95 -4.64
CA LEU A 208 10.92 -15.85 -4.01
C LEU A 208 10.27 -14.92 -5.06
N GLY A 209 10.92 -14.71 -6.20
CA GLY A 209 10.36 -13.97 -7.32
C GLY A 209 9.15 -14.69 -7.93
N GLN A 210 9.18 -16.01 -8.05
CA GLN A 210 8.06 -16.81 -8.53
C GLN A 210 6.89 -16.82 -7.54
N THR A 211 7.15 -16.96 -6.24
CA THR A 211 6.08 -16.89 -5.23
C THR A 211 5.46 -15.50 -5.18
N THR A 212 6.27 -14.45 -5.27
CA THR A 212 5.76 -13.06 -5.36
C THR A 212 4.84 -12.90 -6.56
N LYS A 213 5.24 -13.36 -7.75
CA LYS A 213 4.39 -13.30 -8.95
C LYS A 213 3.08 -14.10 -8.81
N ARG A 214 3.11 -15.26 -8.15
CA ARG A 214 1.90 -16.04 -7.88
C ARG A 214 0.97 -15.30 -6.92
N LEU A 215 1.50 -14.74 -5.84
CA LEU A 215 0.74 -13.94 -4.89
C LEU A 215 0.15 -12.68 -5.53
N GLU A 216 0.89 -12.00 -6.41
CA GLU A 216 0.39 -10.86 -7.19
C GLU A 216 -0.77 -11.26 -8.11
N GLN A 217 -0.68 -12.43 -8.76
CA GLN A 217 -1.77 -12.98 -9.58
C GLN A 217 -3.00 -13.30 -8.72
N GLU A 218 -2.82 -13.96 -7.57
CA GLU A 218 -3.92 -14.26 -6.65
C GLU A 218 -4.60 -12.98 -6.14
N VAL A 219 -3.83 -11.97 -5.73
CA VAL A 219 -4.36 -10.67 -5.32
C VAL A 219 -5.14 -10.01 -6.47
N HIS A 220 -4.62 -10.07 -7.70
CA HIS A 220 -5.32 -9.55 -8.86
C HIS A 220 -6.64 -10.29 -9.12
N GLU A 221 -6.64 -11.61 -9.05
CA GLU A 221 -7.85 -12.43 -9.16
C GLU A 221 -8.87 -12.11 -8.06
N TRP A 222 -8.44 -12.03 -6.80
CA TRP A 222 -9.31 -11.67 -5.69
C TRP A 222 -9.89 -10.28 -5.84
N ARG A 223 -9.12 -9.34 -6.38
CA ARG A 223 -9.60 -7.99 -6.67
C ARG A 223 -10.67 -7.99 -7.77
N ILE A 224 -10.46 -8.74 -8.86
CA ILE A 224 -11.48 -8.93 -9.89
C ILE A 224 -12.73 -9.57 -9.30
N ARG A 225 -12.59 -10.62 -8.47
CA ARG A 225 -13.73 -11.29 -7.83
C ARG A 225 -14.48 -10.36 -6.88
N TYR A 226 -13.75 -9.53 -6.12
CA TYR A 226 -14.34 -8.52 -5.25
C TYR A 226 -15.10 -7.47 -6.05
N ASP A 227 -14.50 -6.93 -7.12
CA ASP A 227 -15.14 -5.93 -7.98
C ASP A 227 -16.40 -6.52 -8.64
N CYS A 228 -16.34 -7.75 -9.14
CA CYS A 228 -17.49 -8.49 -9.68
C CYS A 228 -18.60 -8.69 -8.63
N ALA A 229 -18.24 -9.12 -7.40
CA ALA A 229 -19.20 -9.31 -6.32
C ALA A 229 -19.81 -7.98 -5.84
N GLN A 230 -19.01 -6.91 -5.81
CA GLN A 230 -19.45 -5.57 -5.45
C GLN A 230 -20.44 -5.03 -6.49
N GLU A 231 -20.20 -5.26 -7.78
CA GLU A 231 -21.12 -4.87 -8.84
C GLU A 231 -22.41 -5.69 -8.83
N GLN A 232 -22.32 -6.99 -8.50
CA GLN A 232 -23.49 -7.84 -8.23
C GLN A 232 -24.29 -7.34 -7.02
N LEU A 233 -23.62 -6.89 -5.94
CA LEU A 233 -24.30 -6.31 -4.79
C LEU A 233 -24.94 -4.96 -5.14
N ARG A 234 -24.26 -4.09 -5.91
CA ARG A 234 -24.84 -2.82 -6.38
C ARG A 234 -26.06 -3.04 -7.27
N SER A 235 -26.02 -4.00 -8.19
CA SER A 235 -27.16 -4.35 -9.06
C SER A 235 -28.32 -4.98 -8.30
N THR A 236 -28.06 -5.83 -7.30
CA THR A 236 -29.12 -6.41 -6.44
C THR A 236 -29.69 -5.40 -5.44
N CYS A 237 -28.87 -4.49 -4.92
CA CYS A 237 -29.34 -3.37 -4.08
C CYS A 237 -30.10 -2.32 -4.91
N ALA A 238 -29.68 -2.03 -6.14
CA ALA A 238 -30.45 -1.18 -7.06
C ALA A 238 -31.82 -1.78 -7.41
N SER A 239 -31.92 -3.12 -7.42
CA SER A 239 -33.17 -3.86 -7.56
C SER A 239 -34.02 -3.88 -6.27
N SER A 240 -33.41 -3.78 -5.09
CA SER A 240 -34.10 -3.94 -3.79
C SER A 240 -34.47 -2.62 -3.07
N VAL A 241 -33.99 -1.45 -3.51
CA VAL A 241 -34.32 -0.13 -2.91
C VAL A 241 -35.61 0.47 -3.48
N GLU A 242 -36.61 -0.36 -3.79
CA GLU A 242 -37.95 0.09 -4.24
C GLU A 242 -39.11 -0.26 -3.31
N LEU A 243 -38.87 -0.76 -2.10
CA LEU A 243 -39.93 -1.03 -1.13
C LEU A 243 -39.60 -0.48 0.26
N GLY A 244 -39.63 0.85 0.40
CA GLY A 244 -39.64 1.55 1.68
C GLY A 244 -40.56 2.78 1.59
N PRO A 245 -41.61 2.92 2.44
CA PRO A 245 -42.63 3.92 2.25
C PRO A 245 -42.22 5.29 2.83
N GLU A 246 -42.85 6.34 2.29
CA GLU A 246 -42.87 7.72 2.81
C GLU A 246 -41.62 8.59 2.60
N HIS A 247 -41.47 9.11 1.37
CA HIS A 247 -41.17 10.54 1.19
C HIS A 247 -42.01 11.11 0.03
N LYS A 248 -43.08 11.80 0.40
CA LYS A 248 -43.86 12.63 -0.52
C LYS A 248 -43.01 13.81 -0.98
N GLY A 249 -42.79 13.89 -2.29
CA GLY A 249 -42.40 15.13 -2.95
C GLY A 249 -41.23 14.96 -3.91
N ILE A 250 -41.50 14.35 -5.07
CA ILE A 250 -41.13 14.81 -6.42
C ILE A 250 -41.72 13.75 -7.35
N LYS A 251 -42.79 14.10 -8.07
CA LYS A 251 -43.30 13.29 -9.17
C LYS A 251 -42.29 13.42 -10.32
N LEU A 252 -41.31 12.54 -10.36
CA LEU A 252 -40.57 12.23 -11.58
C LEU A 252 -41.18 10.95 -12.15
N ASP A 253 -41.57 11.07 -13.41
CA ASP A 253 -42.27 10.06 -14.19
C ASP A 253 -41.41 8.79 -14.29
N ARG A 254 -41.78 7.81 -13.47
CA ARG A 254 -41.08 6.53 -13.30
C ARG A 254 -41.54 5.59 -14.41
N GLY A 255 -41.00 5.77 -15.61
CA GLY A 255 -41.46 5.04 -16.79
C GLY A 255 -40.62 5.21 -18.04
N LYS A 256 -39.29 5.22 -17.94
CA LYS A 256 -38.40 5.03 -19.10
C LYS A 256 -37.14 4.32 -18.64
N GLY A 257 -36.87 3.18 -19.25
CA GLY A 257 -35.78 2.27 -18.92
C GLY A 257 -34.45 3.00 -18.88
N LEU A 258 -33.84 3.01 -17.69
CA LEU A 258 -32.50 3.52 -17.44
C LEU A 258 -31.51 2.37 -17.62
N VAL A 259 -31.43 1.81 -18.81
CA VAL A 259 -30.30 1.00 -19.24
C VAL A 259 -30.15 1.23 -20.74
N ASP A 260 -28.97 1.68 -21.12
CA ASP A 260 -28.45 1.83 -22.49
C ASP A 260 -28.71 3.18 -23.19
N ALA A 261 -27.82 4.15 -22.92
CA ALA A 261 -27.33 5.15 -23.87
C ALA A 261 -26.36 6.18 -23.21
N HIS A 262 -25.32 5.73 -22.48
CA HIS A 262 -24.18 6.60 -22.13
C HIS A 262 -23.10 6.56 -23.22
N GLU A 263 -23.45 7.01 -24.43
CA GLU A 263 -22.47 7.42 -25.44
C GLU A 263 -22.55 8.94 -25.56
N LEU A 264 -21.77 9.67 -24.74
CA LEU A 264 -21.06 10.89 -25.15
C LEU A 264 -20.22 11.54 -24.03
N VAL A 265 -20.31 11.05 -22.80
CA VAL A 265 -19.22 11.18 -21.81
C VAL A 265 -18.87 9.77 -21.38
N LYS A 266 -17.66 9.29 -21.68
CA LYS A 266 -17.28 7.92 -21.30
C LYS A 266 -17.39 7.83 -19.78
N ASN A 267 -18.20 6.87 -19.30
CA ASN A 267 -18.32 6.54 -17.88
C ASN A 267 -16.92 6.35 -17.22
N ILE A 268 -15.94 5.93 -18.03
CA ILE A 268 -14.51 5.89 -17.71
C ILE A 268 -13.98 7.22 -17.17
N HIS A 269 -14.27 8.37 -17.81
CA HIS A 269 -13.73 9.68 -17.38
C HIS A 269 -14.39 10.21 -16.11
N VAL A 270 -15.67 9.90 -15.90
CA VAL A 270 -16.39 10.22 -14.65
C VAL A 270 -15.86 9.37 -13.49
N SER A 271 -15.67 8.06 -13.71
CA SER A 271 -15.08 7.14 -12.74
C SER A 271 -13.60 7.46 -12.45
N GLU A 272 -12.82 7.85 -13.46
CA GLU A 272 -11.44 8.33 -13.32
C GLU A 272 -11.36 9.62 -12.47
N PHE A 273 -12.31 10.55 -12.66
CA PHE A 273 -12.40 11.76 -11.85
C PHE A 273 -12.77 11.45 -10.39
N GLN A 274 -13.79 10.60 -10.18
CA GLN A 274 -14.23 10.18 -8.84
C GLN A 274 -13.12 9.46 -8.08
N THR A 275 -12.44 8.51 -8.74
CA THR A 275 -11.30 7.82 -8.14
C THR A 275 -10.13 8.78 -7.85
N ALA A 276 -9.89 9.78 -8.72
CA ALA A 276 -8.81 10.75 -8.53
C ALA A 276 -9.09 11.70 -7.35
N ILE A 277 -10.32 12.17 -7.18
CA ILE A 277 -10.68 13.07 -6.06
C ILE A 277 -10.64 12.33 -4.72
N ASP A 278 -11.08 11.07 -4.68
CA ASP A 278 -11.01 10.24 -3.47
C ASP A 278 -9.56 9.95 -3.07
N LYS A 279 -8.70 9.65 -4.05
CA LYS A 279 -7.25 9.48 -3.83
C LYS A 279 -6.59 10.76 -3.31
N LEU A 280 -7.00 11.93 -3.81
CA LEU A 280 -6.51 13.22 -3.32
C LEU A 280 -6.89 13.44 -1.86
N LEU A 281 -8.15 13.23 -1.51
CA LEU A 281 -8.63 13.41 -0.14
C LEU A 281 -8.01 12.41 0.83
N TYR A 282 -7.79 11.16 0.40
CA TYR A 282 -7.08 10.16 1.19
C TYR A 282 -5.63 10.59 1.48
N LYS A 283 -4.87 10.97 0.44
CA LYS A 283 -3.47 11.39 0.58
C LYS A 283 -3.29 12.69 1.37
N ALA A 284 -4.28 13.59 1.30
CA ALA A 284 -4.28 14.81 2.10
C ALA A 284 -4.41 14.53 3.61
N ARG A 285 -5.10 13.45 4.00
CA ARG A 285 -5.23 13.02 5.40
C ARG A 285 -3.97 12.34 5.94
N THR A 286 -3.20 11.69 5.07
CA THR A 286 -1.93 11.04 5.45
C THR A 286 -0.75 12.02 5.48
N HIS A 287 -0.99 13.32 5.23
CA HIS A 287 0.00 14.42 5.29
C HIS A 287 1.27 14.22 4.45
N ASP A 288 1.20 13.42 3.39
CA ASP A 288 2.32 13.19 2.49
C ASP A 288 2.35 14.26 1.38
N SER A 289 3.23 15.24 1.56
CA SER A 289 3.28 16.47 0.76
C SER A 289 3.56 16.20 -0.73
N GLY A 290 4.37 15.18 -1.05
CA GLY A 290 4.70 14.82 -2.43
C GLY A 290 3.53 14.14 -3.14
N SER A 291 2.84 13.21 -2.45
CA SER A 291 1.76 12.45 -3.08
C SER A 291 0.45 13.25 -3.24
N VAL A 292 0.19 14.26 -2.40
CA VAL A 292 -0.94 15.19 -2.57
C VAL A 292 -0.81 15.96 -3.88
N ILE A 293 0.39 16.46 -4.20
CA ILE A 293 0.63 17.20 -5.45
C ILE A 293 0.37 16.32 -6.67
N ASP A 294 0.81 15.06 -6.63
CA ASP A 294 0.58 14.11 -7.73
C ASP A 294 -0.89 13.70 -7.85
N ALA A 295 -1.62 13.61 -6.74
CA ALA A 295 -3.05 13.36 -6.76
C ALA A 295 -3.83 14.52 -7.40
N VAL A 296 -3.46 15.78 -7.11
CA VAL A 296 -4.06 16.96 -7.75
C VAL A 296 -3.83 16.95 -9.26
N LYS A 297 -2.63 16.58 -9.72
CA LYS A 297 -2.33 16.47 -11.16
C LYS A 297 -3.27 15.46 -11.84
N SER A 298 -3.53 14.33 -11.19
CA SER A 298 -4.48 13.33 -11.70
C SER A 298 -5.90 13.89 -11.79
N VAL A 299 -6.37 14.61 -10.76
CA VAL A 299 -7.69 15.27 -10.77
C VAL A 299 -7.80 16.25 -11.93
N VAL A 300 -6.81 17.13 -12.10
CA VAL A 300 -6.79 18.14 -13.18
C VAL A 300 -6.79 17.47 -14.56
N ALA A 301 -6.09 16.35 -14.72
CA ALA A 301 -6.10 15.57 -15.97
C ALA A 301 -7.50 15.03 -16.29
N SER A 302 -8.20 14.46 -15.30
CA SER A 302 -9.58 13.96 -15.47
C SER A 302 -10.57 15.09 -15.75
N VAL A 303 -10.46 16.23 -15.05
CA VAL A 303 -11.30 17.42 -15.32
C VAL A 303 -11.12 17.93 -16.74
N ARG A 304 -9.88 17.93 -17.25
CA ARG A 304 -9.60 18.33 -18.65
C ARG A 304 -10.23 17.38 -19.65
N ARG A 305 -10.19 16.06 -19.40
CA ARG A 305 -10.85 15.04 -20.25
C ARG A 305 -12.36 15.26 -20.27
N ILE A 306 -12.99 15.39 -19.10
CA ILE A 306 -14.45 15.66 -18.99
C ILE A 306 -14.83 16.96 -19.71
N THR A 307 -14.06 18.03 -19.48
CA THR A 307 -14.32 19.33 -20.13
C THR A 307 -14.12 19.26 -21.64
N HIS A 308 -13.15 18.47 -22.12
CA HIS A 308 -12.92 18.23 -23.53
C HIS A 308 -14.07 17.44 -24.16
N ASP A 309 -14.53 16.37 -23.52
CA ASP A 309 -15.61 15.53 -24.02
C ASP A 309 -16.95 16.27 -24.05
N ALA A 310 -17.20 17.10 -23.03
CA ALA A 310 -18.30 18.05 -23.07
C ALA A 310 -18.20 18.98 -24.30
N LYS A 311 -16.99 19.35 -24.77
CA LYS A 311 -16.76 20.22 -25.97
C LYS A 311 -17.12 19.52 -27.27
N VAL A 312 -16.86 18.24 -27.35
CA VAL A 312 -17.13 17.42 -28.53
C VAL A 312 -18.63 17.11 -28.62
N SER A 313 -19.33 17.01 -27.49
CA SER A 313 -20.79 16.82 -27.36
C SER A 313 -21.66 18.00 -27.83
N ARG A 314 -21.18 18.87 -28.72
CA ARG A 314 -21.91 20.05 -29.23
C ARG A 314 -23.21 19.63 -29.96
N ARG A 315 -24.37 19.94 -29.36
CA ARG A 315 -25.64 20.16 -30.06
C ARG A 315 -26.06 21.64 -29.93
N ASP A 316 -26.88 22.06 -30.88
CA ASP A 316 -27.00 23.42 -31.40
C ASP A 316 -27.73 24.44 -30.49
N GLY A 317 -27.44 25.73 -30.70
CA GLY A 317 -28.30 26.86 -30.31
C GLY A 317 -28.09 27.51 -28.94
N GLU A 318 -28.67 26.94 -27.87
CA GLU A 318 -28.86 27.65 -26.58
C GLU A 318 -28.10 27.03 -25.40
N ASP A 319 -28.00 25.70 -25.37
CA ASP A 319 -27.22 24.97 -24.37
C ASP A 319 -25.71 25.26 -24.49
N SER A 320 -25.26 25.72 -25.67
CA SER A 320 -23.86 26.10 -25.90
C SER A 320 -23.41 27.28 -25.03
N ALA A 321 -24.28 28.27 -24.80
CA ALA A 321 -23.94 29.45 -24.02
C ALA A 321 -23.92 29.13 -22.51
N LEU A 322 -24.85 28.31 -22.04
CA LEU A 322 -24.88 27.83 -20.65
C LEU A 322 -23.74 26.86 -20.36
N GLN A 323 -23.41 25.97 -21.31
CA GLN A 323 -22.27 25.08 -21.20
C GLN A 323 -20.94 25.85 -21.23
N ALA A 324 -20.84 26.93 -22.00
CA ALA A 324 -19.67 27.82 -21.97
C ALA A 324 -19.53 28.53 -20.61
N LYS A 325 -20.64 28.95 -19.99
CA LYS A 325 -20.66 29.54 -18.65
C LYS A 325 -20.23 28.53 -17.58
N LEU A 326 -20.80 27.32 -17.57
CA LEU A 326 -20.44 26.27 -16.60
C LEU A 326 -18.99 25.81 -16.75
N ARG A 327 -18.44 25.73 -17.98
CA ARG A 327 -16.99 25.52 -18.17
C ARG A 327 -16.14 26.66 -17.61
N GLY A 328 -16.64 27.88 -17.75
CA GLY A 328 -16.08 29.07 -17.13
C GLY A 328 -16.04 28.99 -15.61
N GLU A 329 -16.92 28.20 -14.99
CA GLU A 329 -16.97 27.95 -13.54
C GLU A 329 -16.12 26.74 -13.08
N VAL A 330 -15.97 25.71 -13.92
CA VAL A 330 -15.07 24.57 -13.64
C VAL A 330 -13.61 25.02 -13.52
N SER A 331 -13.18 25.98 -14.35
CA SER A 331 -11.80 26.50 -14.34
C SER A 331 -11.39 27.19 -13.02
N PRO A 332 -12.16 28.16 -12.46
CA PRO A 332 -11.87 28.76 -11.16
C PRO A 332 -12.03 27.77 -10.01
N ALA A 333 -13.00 26.84 -10.07
CA ALA A 333 -13.13 25.77 -9.08
C ALA A 333 -11.88 24.87 -9.03
N THR A 334 -11.33 24.51 -10.20
CA THR A 334 -10.08 23.75 -10.33
C THR A 334 -8.89 24.52 -9.76
N ASN A 335 -8.77 25.81 -10.07
CA ASN A 335 -7.68 26.64 -9.54
C ASN A 335 -7.77 26.82 -8.01
N SER A 336 -8.99 26.90 -7.47
CA SER A 336 -9.21 26.92 -6.02
C SER A 336 -8.77 25.61 -5.37
N LEU A 337 -9.07 24.45 -5.99
CA LEU A 337 -8.60 23.15 -5.52
C LEU A 337 -7.08 23.06 -5.53
N ILE A 338 -6.44 23.42 -6.66
CA ILE A 338 -4.97 23.41 -6.77
C ILE A 338 -4.34 24.25 -5.66
N ARG A 339 -4.84 25.47 -5.42
CA ARG A 339 -4.31 26.35 -4.38
C ARG A 339 -4.49 25.75 -2.98
N ALA A 340 -5.67 25.20 -2.68
CA ALA A 340 -5.93 24.56 -1.40
C ALA A 340 -5.03 23.34 -1.18
N SER A 341 -4.79 22.53 -2.20
CA SER A 341 -3.91 21.37 -2.12
C SER A 341 -2.43 21.72 -2.02
N MET A 342 -1.96 22.75 -2.74
CA MET A 342 -0.59 23.25 -2.62
C MET A 342 -0.34 23.82 -1.21
N ASN A 343 -1.29 24.56 -0.66
CA ASN A 343 -1.21 25.06 0.71
C ASN A 343 -1.30 23.90 1.74
N CYS A 344 -2.05 22.83 1.43
CA CYS A 344 -2.09 21.63 2.25
C CYS A 344 -0.74 20.89 2.29
N ALA A 345 -0.08 20.76 1.13
CA ALA A 345 1.24 20.17 1.03
C ALA A 345 2.31 21.05 1.70
N ALA A 346 2.30 22.37 1.47
CA ALA A 346 3.23 23.30 2.10
C ALA A 346 3.00 23.43 3.62
N GLY A 347 1.77 23.22 4.08
CA GLY A 347 1.37 23.37 5.47
C GLY A 347 1.73 22.20 6.39
N ALA A 348 2.20 21.06 5.86
CA ALA A 348 2.70 19.90 6.63
C ALA A 348 1.89 19.56 7.90
N GLY A 349 0.55 19.57 7.80
CA GLY A 349 -0.37 19.28 8.90
C GLY A 349 -1.05 20.50 9.57
N LEU A 350 -0.58 21.72 9.31
CA LEU A 350 -1.16 22.97 9.85
C LEU A 350 -2.27 23.56 8.98
N TYR A 351 -2.37 23.12 7.71
CA TYR A 351 -3.42 23.58 6.82
C TYR A 351 -4.75 22.86 7.15
N PRO A 352 -5.84 23.59 7.41
CA PRO A 352 -7.11 22.97 7.77
C PRO A 352 -7.69 22.18 6.58
N LEU A 353 -7.84 20.87 6.75
CA LEU A 353 -8.39 19.96 5.74
C LEU A 353 -9.82 20.33 5.30
N SER A 354 -10.57 21.08 6.12
CA SER A 354 -11.90 21.60 5.78
C SER A 354 -11.88 22.53 4.57
N LEU A 355 -10.84 23.35 4.41
CA LEU A 355 -10.70 24.23 3.24
C LEU A 355 -10.42 23.43 1.96
N LEU A 356 -9.62 22.37 2.06
CA LEU A 356 -9.39 21.46 0.94
C LEU A 356 -10.69 20.72 0.56
N ASN A 357 -11.42 20.21 1.54
CA ASN A 357 -12.66 19.49 1.32
C ASN A 357 -13.75 20.41 0.71
N ALA A 358 -13.83 21.66 1.17
CA ALA A 358 -14.73 22.66 0.60
C ALA A 358 -14.37 22.98 -0.87
N ALA A 359 -13.08 23.09 -1.19
CA ALA A 359 -12.63 23.29 -2.57
C ALA A 359 -12.93 22.08 -3.47
N ALA A 360 -12.77 20.85 -2.95
CA ALA A 360 -13.13 19.63 -3.66
C ALA A 360 -14.64 19.55 -3.92
N SER A 361 -15.48 19.84 -2.92
CA SER A 361 -16.94 19.89 -3.06
C SER A 361 -17.39 20.91 -4.12
N ARG A 362 -16.78 22.10 -4.16
CA ARG A 362 -17.05 23.11 -5.19
C ARG A 362 -16.71 22.63 -6.60
N LEU A 363 -15.60 21.91 -6.76
CA LEU A 363 -15.21 21.35 -8.05
C LEU A 363 -16.17 20.23 -8.50
N THR A 364 -16.52 19.32 -7.60
CA THR A 364 -17.48 18.25 -7.88
C THR A 364 -18.85 18.81 -8.24
N GLY A 365 -19.34 19.84 -7.54
CA GLY A 365 -20.59 20.53 -7.88
C GLY A 365 -20.56 21.11 -9.29
N ALA A 366 -19.52 21.88 -9.64
CA ALA A 366 -19.38 22.47 -10.98
C ALA A 366 -19.29 21.41 -12.10
N ILE A 367 -18.71 20.25 -11.84
CA ILE A 367 -18.63 19.14 -12.80
C ILE A 367 -19.98 18.42 -12.93
N VAL A 368 -20.67 18.20 -11.82
CA VAL A 368 -22.03 17.64 -11.83
C VAL A 368 -22.97 18.58 -12.57
N ASP A 369 -22.91 19.89 -12.34
CA ASP A 369 -23.71 20.88 -13.08
C ASP A 369 -23.39 20.85 -14.59
N LEU A 370 -22.11 20.69 -14.96
CA LEU A 370 -21.68 20.53 -16.35
C LEU A 370 -22.19 19.22 -16.97
N LEU A 371 -22.25 18.13 -16.21
CA LEU A 371 -22.74 16.82 -16.68
C LEU A 371 -24.27 16.79 -16.77
N LEU A 372 -24.98 17.38 -15.81
CA LEU A 372 -26.43 17.47 -15.80
C LEU A 372 -26.97 18.31 -16.97
N LEU A 373 -26.24 19.34 -17.42
CA LEU A 373 -26.61 20.11 -18.62
C LEU A 373 -26.39 19.31 -19.93
N VAL A 374 -25.54 18.28 -19.91
CA VAL A 374 -25.28 17.41 -21.08
C VAL A 374 -26.36 16.31 -21.23
N GLU A 375 -27.24 16.12 -20.24
CA GLU A 375 -28.28 15.07 -20.20
C GLU A 375 -29.72 15.56 -20.49
N VAL A 376 -29.97 16.44 -21.48
CA VAL A 376 -31.35 16.80 -21.85
C VAL A 376 -31.59 16.81 -23.37
N GLN A 377 -32.61 16.01 -23.76
CA GLN A 377 -33.38 15.93 -25.02
C GLN A 377 -32.88 15.05 -26.20
N THR A 378 -33.73 14.06 -26.52
CA THR A 378 -33.78 13.28 -27.76
C THR A 378 -34.94 13.76 -28.66
N THR A 379 -34.86 13.39 -29.95
CA THR A 379 -35.85 13.39 -31.05
C THR A 379 -35.74 14.58 -32.05
N PRO A 380 -36.01 14.39 -33.37
CA PRO A 380 -36.92 13.41 -33.98
C PRO A 380 -36.39 12.55 -35.13
N ALA A 381 -37.24 11.60 -35.48
CA ALA A 381 -37.08 10.54 -36.46
C ALA A 381 -37.35 11.03 -37.88
N GLU A 382 -36.31 11.07 -38.71
CA GLU A 382 -36.36 11.08 -40.19
C GLU A 382 -34.91 10.97 -40.68
N ASP A 383 -34.41 9.74 -40.89
CA ASP A 383 -33.32 9.40 -41.83
C ASP A 383 -32.89 7.92 -41.70
N LEU A 384 -33.88 7.03 -41.51
CA LEU A 384 -33.70 5.60 -41.75
C LEU A 384 -34.12 5.23 -43.18
N GLU A 385 -33.55 5.87 -44.20
CA GLU A 385 -33.50 5.32 -45.56
C GLU A 385 -32.23 5.82 -46.28
N GLY A 386 -31.13 5.07 -46.22
CA GLY A 386 -29.87 5.58 -46.74
C GLY A 386 -28.72 4.59 -46.89
N LYS A 387 -28.97 3.49 -47.61
CA LYS A 387 -27.96 2.66 -48.33
C LYS A 387 -27.18 1.62 -47.53
N ASP A 388 -27.79 0.44 -47.45
CA ASP A 388 -27.12 -0.78 -47.93
C ASP A 388 -26.97 -0.69 -49.46
N GLY A 389 -25.77 -0.96 -49.99
CA GLY A 389 -25.54 -1.02 -51.44
C GLY A 389 -24.09 -0.94 -51.92
N THR A 390 -23.48 -2.13 -52.12
CA THR A 390 -22.73 -2.54 -53.33
C THR A 390 -21.43 -1.81 -53.76
N ALA A 391 -20.31 -2.52 -53.51
CA ALA A 391 -19.14 -2.78 -54.39
C ALA A 391 -18.72 -1.83 -55.54
N LYS A 392 -17.44 -1.42 -55.54
CA LYS A 392 -16.46 -1.45 -56.67
C LYS A 392 -15.09 -0.94 -56.18
N LEU A 393 -14.07 -1.81 -56.08
CA LEU A 393 -13.04 -2.07 -57.10
C LEU A 393 -12.13 -0.87 -57.42
N GLN A 394 -10.88 -0.93 -56.93
CA GLN A 394 -9.73 -0.68 -57.79
C GLN A 394 -8.51 -1.52 -57.38
N ARG A 395 -8.08 -2.40 -58.29
CA ARG A 395 -6.83 -3.17 -58.28
C ARG A 395 -5.64 -2.25 -58.59
N PRO A 396 -4.41 -2.73 -58.35
CA PRO A 396 -3.55 -2.99 -59.51
C PRO A 396 -3.12 -4.45 -59.61
N LEU A 397 -2.95 -4.91 -60.85
CA LEU A 397 -2.62 -6.28 -61.26
C LEU A 397 -1.24 -6.28 -61.94
N LEU A 398 -0.48 -7.35 -61.70
CA LEU A 398 0.63 -7.92 -62.49
C LEU A 398 1.99 -7.23 -62.34
N THR A 399 3.09 -7.96 -62.11
CA THR A 399 3.54 -9.04 -62.99
C THR A 399 4.27 -10.16 -62.26
N ALA A 400 4.10 -11.36 -62.80
CA ALA A 400 4.57 -12.66 -62.35
C ALA A 400 6.01 -12.98 -62.75
N GLY A 401 6.53 -14.06 -62.14
CA GLY A 401 7.73 -14.81 -62.52
C GLY A 401 8.77 -14.72 -61.39
N GLY A 402 9.04 -15.74 -60.58
CA GLY A 402 8.96 -17.16 -60.83
C GLY A 402 10.38 -17.73 -60.68
N LYS A 403 10.51 -18.68 -59.75
CA LYS A 403 11.52 -19.74 -59.70
C LYS A 403 12.90 -19.46 -59.07
N ASP A 404 13.09 -20.25 -58.02
CA ASP A 404 14.17 -21.21 -57.83
C ASP A 404 15.50 -20.74 -57.24
N ASN A 405 15.97 -21.63 -56.37
CA ASN A 405 17.35 -21.91 -55.97
C ASN A 405 17.98 -20.94 -54.97
N ASP A 406 18.24 -21.38 -53.74
CA ASP A 406 19.25 -22.37 -53.29
C ASP A 406 20.49 -21.63 -52.80
N GLN A 407 20.92 -22.08 -51.62
CA GLN A 407 22.31 -22.13 -51.18
C GLN A 407 23.03 -20.84 -50.76
N ARG A 408 23.48 -20.92 -49.49
CA ARG A 408 24.81 -20.52 -48.98
C ARG A 408 25.04 -19.00 -48.90
N GLU A 409 25.81 -18.44 -47.97
CA GLU A 409 26.62 -18.89 -46.85
C GLU A 409 27.13 -17.61 -46.16
N LEU A 410 27.56 -17.76 -44.90
CA LEU A 410 28.74 -17.10 -44.28
C LEU A 410 28.68 -15.58 -44.03
N VAL A 411 28.59 -15.18 -42.76
CA VAL A 411 29.73 -14.79 -41.88
C VAL A 411 30.15 -13.34 -42.10
N HIS A 412 29.89 -12.52 -41.07
CA HIS A 412 30.96 -11.90 -40.30
C HIS A 412 30.55 -11.66 -38.85
#